data_AF-A0A2E2T7W0-F1
#
_entry.id   AF-A0A2E2T7W0-F1
#
_cell.length_a   1.000
_cell.length_b   1.000
_cell.length_c   1.000
_cell.angle_alpha   90.00
_cell.angle_beta   90.00
_cell.angle_gamma   90.00
#
_symmetry.space_group_name_H-M   'P 1'
#
loop_
_entity.id
_entity.type
_entity.pdbx_description
1 polymer ?
#
loop_
_entity_poly.entity_id
_entity_poly.type
_entity_poly.pdbx_seq_one_letter_code
_entity_poly.pdbx_strand_id
1 'polypeptide(L)'
;MVEYNSVYGPDQSITIEYKPDFVFTSAHDTHLYYGVSISGWRNFFEKHNYHFVTVDQNGVNAFFVDPCCFDAEFLDRIQGVTFVENQSQYKKFRVPWKQQFTLIEDQIFVAI
;
A
#
# COMPACT_ATOMS: atom_id res chain seq x y z
N MET A 1 -4.95 -8.99 -6.67
CA MET A 1 -3.91 -7.94 -6.76
C MET A 1 -4.56 -6.62 -6.44
N VAL A 2 -3.91 -5.78 -5.63
CA VAL A 2 -4.37 -4.42 -5.30
C VAL A 2 -3.20 -3.45 -5.35
N GLU A 3 -3.49 -2.17 -5.63
CA GLU A 3 -2.49 -1.10 -5.52
C GLU A 3 -2.43 -0.56 -4.09
N TYR A 4 -1.23 -0.33 -3.57
CA TYR A 4 -1.02 0.35 -2.29
C TYR A 4 -0.21 1.64 -2.50
N ASN A 5 -0.40 2.59 -1.61
CA ASN A 5 0.41 3.80 -1.59
C ASN A 5 1.59 3.61 -0.63
N SER A 6 2.79 3.42 -1.18
CA SER A 6 4.00 3.19 -0.37
C SER A 6 4.40 4.38 0.51
N VAL A 7 3.88 5.59 0.25
CA VAL A 7 4.17 6.77 1.09
C VAL A 7 3.73 6.56 2.53
N TYR A 8 2.72 5.71 2.78
CA TYR A 8 2.23 5.41 4.12
C TYR A 8 3.13 4.43 4.90
N GLY A 9 4.19 3.93 4.27
CA GLY A 9 5.13 3.01 4.89
C GLY A 9 4.58 1.60 5.11
N PRO A 10 5.39 0.73 5.71
CA PRO A 10 5.07 -0.69 5.87
C PRO A 10 4.17 -1.00 7.06
N ASP A 11 4.03 -0.08 8.02
CA ASP A 11 3.46 -0.38 9.34
C ASP A 11 2.08 0.24 9.55
N GLN A 12 1.86 1.48 9.10
CA GLN A 12 0.63 2.19 9.35
C GLN A 12 -0.53 1.54 8.60
N SER A 13 -1.66 1.30 9.27
CA SER A 13 -2.89 0.80 8.67
C SER A 13 -3.87 1.94 8.44
N ILE A 14 -3.70 2.65 7.31
CA ILE A 14 -4.41 3.89 7.02
C ILE A 14 -4.85 3.97 5.56
N THR A 15 -5.91 4.74 5.33
CA THR A 15 -6.38 5.20 4.02
C THR A 15 -6.83 6.65 4.10
N ILE A 16 -7.14 7.27 2.98
CA ILE A 16 -7.74 8.59 2.93
C ILE A 16 -9.25 8.52 3.24
N GLU A 17 -9.84 9.62 3.68
CA GLU A 17 -11.30 9.73 3.79
C GLU A 17 -11.97 9.58 2.42
N TYR A 18 -13.04 8.80 2.35
CA TYR A 18 -13.81 8.64 1.12
C TYR A 18 -14.47 9.96 0.73
N LYS A 19 -14.21 10.43 -0.50
CA LYS A 19 -14.87 11.59 -1.10
C LYS A 19 -15.36 11.21 -2.50
N PRO A 20 -16.66 11.40 -2.82
CA PRO A 20 -17.23 10.96 -4.10
C PRO A 20 -16.68 11.75 -5.30
N ASP A 21 -16.17 12.95 -5.08
CA ASP A 21 -15.58 13.86 -6.05
C ASP A 21 -14.04 13.88 -5.99
N PHE A 22 -13.42 12.87 -5.37
CA PHE A 22 -11.98 12.80 -5.23
C PHE A 22 -11.26 12.71 -6.58
N VAL A 23 -10.31 13.64 -6.79
CA VAL A 23 -9.37 13.63 -7.91
C VAL A 23 -7.96 13.78 -7.34
N PHE A 24 -7.13 12.73 -7.42
CA PHE A 24 -5.84 12.71 -6.72
C PHE A 24 -4.87 13.82 -7.14
N THR A 25 -4.95 14.29 -8.39
CA THR A 25 -4.13 15.42 -8.89
C THR A 25 -4.55 16.76 -8.30
N SER A 26 -5.80 16.87 -7.83
CA SER A 26 -6.36 18.07 -7.21
C SER A 26 -6.43 17.96 -5.69
N ALA A 27 -6.26 16.76 -5.13
CA ALA A 27 -6.37 16.51 -3.70
C ALA A 27 -5.16 17.04 -2.92
N HIS A 28 -3.96 17.01 -3.51
CA HIS A 28 -2.76 17.59 -2.92
C HIS A 28 -1.68 17.83 -3.99
N ASP A 29 -0.95 18.94 -3.93
CA ASP A 29 0.03 19.34 -4.96
C ASP A 29 1.16 18.31 -5.18
N THR A 30 1.50 17.55 -4.14
CA THR A 30 2.51 16.49 -4.23
C THR A 30 2.04 15.30 -5.05
N HIS A 31 0.72 15.10 -5.17
CA HIS A 31 0.10 13.89 -5.72
C HIS A 31 0.39 12.62 -4.89
N LEU A 32 0.72 12.76 -3.62
CA LEU A 32 1.02 11.64 -2.71
C LEU A 32 -0.15 11.23 -1.81
N TYR A 33 -1.20 12.05 -1.74
CA TYR A 33 -2.37 11.81 -0.87
C TYR A 33 -3.45 11.05 -1.64
N TYR A 34 -3.41 9.71 -1.57
CA TYR A 34 -4.39 8.83 -2.20
C TYR A 34 -4.31 7.39 -1.67
N GLY A 35 -5.41 6.65 -1.80
CA GLY A 35 -5.40 5.19 -1.68
C GLY A 35 -5.20 4.67 -0.26
N VAL A 36 -4.60 3.50 -0.15
CA VAL A 36 -4.57 2.65 1.05
C VAL A 36 -3.14 2.20 1.32
N SER A 37 -2.75 2.08 2.59
CA SER A 37 -1.44 1.55 2.97
C SER A 37 -1.34 0.02 2.79
N ILE A 38 -0.12 -0.52 2.75
CA ILE A 38 0.05 -1.98 2.63
C ILE A 38 -0.53 -2.72 3.84
N SER A 39 -0.36 -2.20 5.07
CA SER A 39 -0.95 -2.79 6.26
C SER A 39 -2.48 -2.73 6.24
N GLY A 40 -3.05 -1.65 5.69
CA GLY A 40 -4.49 -1.53 5.48
C GLY A 40 -5.06 -2.66 4.63
N TRP A 41 -4.40 -2.96 3.50
CA TRP A 41 -4.79 -4.10 2.68
C TRP A 41 -4.60 -5.43 3.38
N ARG A 42 -3.48 -5.62 4.09
CA ARG A 42 -3.22 -6.87 4.82
C ARG A 42 -4.30 -7.13 5.86
N ASN A 43 -4.63 -6.14 6.68
CA ASN A 43 -5.68 -6.25 7.69
C ASN A 43 -7.06 -6.51 7.07
N PHE A 44 -7.39 -5.87 5.95
CA PHE A 44 -8.65 -6.10 5.25
C PHE A 44 -8.76 -7.53 4.71
N PHE A 45 -7.73 -8.01 4.00
CA PHE A 45 -7.74 -9.31 3.36
C PHE A 45 -7.62 -10.48 4.35
N GLU A 46 -6.88 -10.30 5.44
CA GLU A 46 -6.81 -11.28 6.53
C GLU A 46 -8.21 -11.56 7.12
N LYS A 47 -9.02 -10.52 7.35
CA LYS A 47 -10.42 -10.65 7.81
C LYS A 47 -11.31 -11.42 6.81
N HIS A 48 -10.88 -11.55 5.56
CA HIS A 48 -11.58 -12.28 4.50
C HIS A 48 -10.89 -13.61 4.13
N ASN A 49 -9.99 -14.12 4.98
CA ASN A 49 -9.25 -15.37 4.80
C ASN A 49 -8.32 -15.40 3.57
N TYR A 50 -7.88 -14.24 3.08
CA TYR A 50 -6.85 -14.15 2.06
C TYR A 50 -5.46 -14.07 2.68
N HIS A 51 -4.49 -14.73 2.06
CA HIS A 51 -3.08 -14.72 2.48
C HIS A 51 -2.28 -13.71 1.67
N PHE A 52 -1.53 -12.83 2.35
CA PHE A 52 -0.59 -11.92 1.72
C PHE A 52 0.66 -12.67 1.23
N VAL A 53 1.06 -12.45 -0.02
CA VAL A 53 2.20 -13.16 -0.64
C VAL A 53 3.42 -12.26 -0.75
N THR A 54 3.30 -11.13 -1.43
CA THR A 54 4.43 -10.21 -1.73
C THR A 54 3.90 -8.88 -2.25
N VAL A 55 4.79 -7.89 -2.34
CA VAL A 55 4.62 -6.72 -3.22
C VAL A 55 5.48 -6.84 -4.48
N ASP A 56 5.19 -6.02 -5.50
CA ASP A 56 6.06 -5.87 -6.66
C ASP A 56 7.33 -5.04 -6.35
N GLN A 57 8.29 -5.08 -7.27
CA GLN A 57 9.54 -4.33 -7.14
C GLN A 57 9.37 -2.82 -7.42
N ASN A 58 8.21 -2.41 -7.94
CA ASN A 58 7.94 -1.01 -8.26
C ASN A 58 7.31 -0.25 -7.10
N GLY A 59 6.92 -0.95 -6.03
CA GLY A 59 6.27 -0.37 -4.86
C GLY A 59 4.84 0.09 -5.14
N VAL A 60 4.13 -0.62 -6.03
CA VAL A 60 2.78 -0.27 -6.47
C VAL A 60 1.78 -1.36 -6.11
N ASN A 61 2.08 -2.60 -6.46
CA ASN A 61 1.13 -3.70 -6.34
C ASN A 61 1.44 -4.63 -5.17
N ALA A 62 0.38 -5.07 -4.51
CA ALA A 62 0.39 -6.12 -3.50
C ALA A 62 -0.42 -7.34 -3.97
N PHE A 63 0.10 -8.53 -3.67
CA PHE A 63 -0.45 -9.81 -4.10
C PHE A 63 -0.99 -10.59 -2.90
N PHE A 64 -2.22 -11.07 -3.07
CA PHE A 64 -2.95 -11.87 -2.11
C PHE A 64 -3.54 -13.06 -2.84
N VAL A 65 -3.66 -14.20 -2.14
CA VAL A 65 -4.24 -15.43 -2.68
C VAL A 65 -5.30 -15.96 -1.72
N ASP A 66 -6.28 -16.66 -2.27
CA ASP A 66 -7.13 -17.55 -1.48
C ASP A 66 -6.34 -18.84 -1.18
N PRO A 67 -6.00 -19.13 0.09
CA PRO A 67 -5.21 -20.32 0.44
C PRO A 67 -5.87 -21.63 0.00
N CYS A 68 -7.20 -21.69 -0.12
CA CYS A 68 -7.90 -22.90 -0.55
C CYS A 68 -7.66 -23.24 -2.03
N CYS A 69 -7.12 -22.29 -2.81
CA CYS A 69 -6.83 -22.48 -4.22
C CYS A 69 -5.40 -22.98 -4.50
N PHE A 70 -4.56 -23.18 -3.48
CA PHE A 70 -3.15 -23.51 -3.63
C PHE A 70 -2.71 -24.61 -2.65
N ASP A 71 -1.64 -25.31 -3.01
CA ASP A 71 -0.97 -26.23 -2.08
C ASP A 71 -0.30 -25.44 -0.95
N ALA A 72 -0.44 -25.91 0.29
CA ALA A 72 0.06 -25.22 1.47
C ALA A 72 1.60 -25.17 1.48
N GLU A 73 2.27 -26.26 1.13
CA GLU A 73 3.74 -26.27 1.08
C GLU A 73 4.27 -25.36 -0.03
N PHE A 74 3.56 -25.24 -1.15
CA PHE A 74 3.89 -24.28 -2.19
C PHE A 74 3.85 -22.84 -1.65
N LEU A 75 2.77 -22.45 -0.96
CA LEU A 75 2.65 -21.11 -0.38
C LEU A 75 3.72 -20.82 0.66
N ASP A 76 3.99 -21.76 1.57
CA ASP A 76 4.98 -21.61 2.64
C ASP A 76 6.42 -21.46 2.11
N ARG A 77 6.68 -21.93 0.88
CA ARG A 77 7.99 -21.79 0.22
C ARG A 77 8.17 -20.46 -0.50
N ILE A 78 7.12 -19.65 -0.67
CA ILE A 78 7.23 -18.37 -1.35
C ILE A 78 8.00 -17.39 -0.46
N GLN A 79 9.13 -16.89 -0.96
CA GLN A 79 9.90 -15.83 -0.33
C GLN A 79 9.59 -14.50 -1.01
N GLY A 80 8.56 -13.82 -0.49
CA GLY A 80 8.13 -12.50 -0.94
C GLY A 80 8.83 -11.35 -0.23
N VAL A 81 8.78 -10.18 -0.85
CA VAL A 81 9.09 -8.91 -0.17
C VAL A 81 7.80 -8.32 0.40
N THR A 82 7.86 -7.78 1.62
CA THR A 82 6.67 -7.30 2.34
C THR A 82 6.35 -5.83 2.06
N PHE A 83 7.34 -5.06 1.61
CA PHE A 83 7.21 -3.64 1.30
C PHE A 83 8.33 -3.18 0.37
N VAL A 84 7.98 -2.35 -0.60
CA VAL A 84 8.89 -1.65 -1.49
C VAL A 84 8.38 -0.22 -1.67
N GLU A 85 9.28 0.76 -1.70
CA GLU A 85 8.92 2.15 -2.00
C GLU A 85 8.62 2.32 -3.49
N ASN A 86 7.65 3.18 -3.80
CA ASN A 86 7.28 3.47 -5.18
C ASN A 86 8.46 4.12 -5.92
N GLN A 87 8.98 3.42 -6.94
CA GLN A 87 10.16 3.89 -7.66
C GLN A 87 9.93 5.21 -8.41
N SER A 88 8.72 5.45 -8.91
CA SER A 88 8.38 6.69 -9.61
C SER A 88 8.35 7.87 -8.64
N GLN A 89 7.73 7.69 -7.48
CA GLN A 89 7.73 8.69 -6.41
C GLN A 89 9.16 8.96 -5.91
N TYR A 90 9.96 7.91 -5.68
CA TYR A 90 11.37 8.07 -5.29
C TYR A 90 12.16 8.86 -6.34
N LYS A 91 11.97 8.61 -7.64
CA LYS A 91 12.61 9.39 -8.72
C LYS A 91 12.16 10.86 -8.73
N LYS A 92 10.89 11.13 -8.43
CA LYS A 92 10.32 12.48 -8.38
C LYS A 92 10.83 13.28 -7.17
N PHE A 93 10.76 12.70 -5.96
CA PHE A 93 11.03 13.41 -4.71
C PHE A 93 12.48 13.27 -4.24
N ARG A 94 13.19 12.22 -4.68
CA ARG A 94 14.59 11.90 -4.33
C ARG A 94 14.84 11.74 -2.82
N VAL A 95 13.80 11.36 -2.10
CA VAL A 95 13.83 11.11 -0.67
C VAL A 95 13.04 9.84 -0.33
N PRO A 96 13.38 9.11 0.75
CA PRO A 96 12.65 7.91 1.18
C PRO A 96 11.19 8.20 1.57
N TRP A 97 10.36 7.17 1.64
CA TRP A 97 8.92 7.28 1.94
C TRP A 97 8.65 8.09 3.20
N LYS A 98 9.49 7.96 4.24
CA LYS A 98 9.33 8.67 5.52
C LYS A 98 9.31 10.19 5.34
N GLN A 99 10.19 10.70 4.49
CA GLN A 99 10.29 12.13 4.19
C GLN A 99 9.24 12.57 3.16
N GLN A 100 8.72 11.64 2.34
CA GLN A 100 7.58 11.92 1.48
C GLN A 100 6.29 12.04 2.29
N PHE A 101 6.12 11.20 3.33
CA PHE A 101 4.95 11.20 4.20
C PHE A 101 4.80 12.52 4.95
N THR A 102 5.90 13.12 5.41
CA THR A 102 5.86 14.44 6.08
C THR A 102 5.32 15.55 5.17
N LEU A 103 5.28 15.35 3.85
CA LEU A 103 4.69 16.33 2.92
C LEU A 103 3.16 16.30 2.90
N ILE A 104 2.54 15.29 3.51
CA ILE A 104 1.09 15.07 3.54
C ILE A 104 0.59 14.67 4.93
N GLU A 105 1.42 14.81 5.97
CA GLU A 105 1.09 14.35 7.33
C GLU A 105 -0.04 15.17 7.98
N ASP A 106 -0.29 16.37 7.45
CA ASP A 106 -1.37 17.28 7.85
C ASP A 106 -2.72 16.91 7.20
N GLN A 107 -2.74 15.96 6.27
CA GLN A 107 -3.96 15.51 5.59
C GLN A 107 -4.79 14.58 6.49
N ILE A 108 -6.06 14.40 6.12
CA ILE A 108 -6.99 13.56 6.88
C ILE A 108 -6.80 12.09 6.53
N PHE A 109 -6.50 11.26 7.52
CA PHE A 109 -6.38 9.80 7.37
C PHE A 109 -7.40 9.06 8.22
N VAL A 110 -7.86 7.92 7.71
CA VAL A 110 -8.77 6.99 8.39
C VAL A 110 -8.01 5.69 8.68
N ALA A 111 -8.08 5.22 9.93
CA ALA A 111 -7.49 3.94 10.33
C ALA A 111 -8.37 2.75 9.88
N ILE A 112 -7.75 1.63 9.50
CA ILE A 112 -8.41 0.44 8.92
C ILE A 112 -7.87 -0.89 9.46
#